data_AF-A0A850MQ74-F1
#
_entry.id   AF-A0A850MQ74-F1
#
_cell.length_a   1.000
_cell.length_b   1.000
_cell.length_c   1.000
_cell.angle_alpha   90.00
_cell.angle_beta   90.00
_cell.angle_gamma   90.00
#
_symmetry.space_group_name_H-M   'P 1'
#
loop_
_entity.id
_entity.type
_entity.pdbx_description
1 polymer ?
#
loop_
_entity_poly.entity_id
_entity_poly.type
_entity_poly.pdbx_seq_one_letter_code
_entity_poly.pdbx_strand_id
1 'polypeptide(L)'
;GCSKKVITIGASDKDDQIAWFSSRGPTKDGRVKPDVLLPGVNIIAARAKDTSLGNVVDEYHTSASGTSMATPHCAGVAALLLSGNPSLTPAQVKRRLMETAIDLQFDPNTQGSGRVDAYKAFSGGAPPPPEPQPEMPMPWQFAAFLAAIVAMIIIIVILGIVI
;
A
#
# COMPACT_ATOMS: atom_id res chain seq x y z
N GLY A 1 -4.02 -1.33 -9.34
CA GLY A 1 -3.24 -2.45 -8.77
C GLY A 1 -4.02 -3.16 -7.68
N CYS A 2 -3.96 -4.49 -7.60
CA CYS A 2 -4.81 -5.30 -6.72
C CYS A 2 -4.09 -5.96 -5.53
N SER A 3 -2.79 -5.73 -5.31
CA SER A 3 -2.07 -6.32 -4.17
C SER A 3 -2.46 -5.66 -2.84
N LYS A 4 -2.51 -6.46 -1.77
CA LYS A 4 -2.83 -6.01 -0.41
C LYS A 4 -1.69 -5.16 0.18
N LYS A 5 -0.44 -5.56 -0.10
CA LYS A 5 0.77 -5.00 0.53
C LYS A 5 1.31 -3.74 -0.16
N VAL A 6 1.05 -3.58 -1.46
CA VAL A 6 1.50 -2.38 -2.20
C VAL A 6 0.60 -1.19 -1.89
N ILE A 7 1.19 0.00 -2.01
CA ILE A 7 0.45 1.27 -2.03
C ILE A 7 -0.01 1.48 -3.47
N THR A 8 -1.31 1.34 -3.72
CA THR A 8 -1.94 1.56 -5.03
C THR A 8 -2.38 3.01 -5.11
N ILE A 9 -1.96 3.70 -6.16
CA ILE A 9 -2.19 5.13 -6.35
C ILE A 9 -3.22 5.37 -7.45
N GLY A 10 -4.22 6.19 -7.16
CA GLY A 10 -5.10 6.78 -8.17
C GLY A 10 -4.67 8.21 -8.51
N ALA A 11 -5.26 8.78 -9.56
CA ALA A 11 -4.91 10.11 -10.04
C ALA A 11 -6.07 11.11 -9.80
N SER A 12 -5.73 12.28 -9.27
CA SER A 12 -6.59 13.46 -9.25
C SER A 12 -6.01 14.58 -10.12
N ASP A 13 -6.83 15.57 -10.45
CA ASP A 13 -6.37 16.82 -11.07
C ASP A 13 -6.07 17.91 -10.03
N LYS A 14 -5.77 19.12 -10.53
CA LYS A 14 -5.44 20.30 -9.73
C LYS A 14 -6.59 20.83 -8.87
N ASP A 15 -7.84 20.48 -9.21
CA ASP A 15 -9.05 20.89 -8.52
C ASP A 15 -9.60 19.75 -7.65
N ASP A 16 -8.74 18.77 -7.34
CA ASP A 16 -9.03 17.56 -6.59
C ASP A 16 -10.16 16.70 -7.17
N GLN A 17 -10.43 16.83 -8.47
CA GLN A 17 -11.36 15.93 -9.14
C GLN A 17 -10.66 14.63 -9.51
N ILE A 18 -11.39 13.51 -9.40
CA ILE A 18 -10.88 12.21 -9.81
C ILE A 18 -10.65 12.21 -11.32
N ALA A 19 -9.41 11.93 -11.75
CA ALA A 19 -9.10 11.86 -13.17
C ALA A 19 -9.98 10.80 -13.84
N TRP A 20 -10.59 11.14 -14.97
CA TRP A 20 -11.55 10.25 -15.65
C TRP A 20 -10.95 8.86 -15.96
N PHE A 21 -9.67 8.83 -16.33
CA PHE A 21 -8.91 7.62 -16.64
C PHE A 21 -8.46 6.81 -15.42
N SER A 22 -8.56 7.36 -14.20
CA SER A 22 -8.11 6.68 -13.00
C SER A 22 -8.92 5.41 -12.78
N SER A 23 -8.24 4.26 -12.69
CA SER A 23 -8.92 2.99 -12.42
C SER A 23 -9.57 3.02 -11.04
N ARG A 24 -10.73 2.36 -10.95
CA ARG A 24 -11.55 2.30 -9.74
C ARG A 24 -11.63 0.85 -9.28
N GLY A 25 -11.71 0.67 -7.97
CA GLY A 25 -12.04 -0.61 -7.37
C GLY A 25 -13.54 -0.91 -7.47
N PRO A 26 -14.02 -1.88 -6.65
CA PRO A 26 -13.22 -2.74 -5.79
C PRO A 26 -12.34 -3.71 -6.60
N THR A 27 -11.40 -4.39 -5.93
CA THR A 27 -10.78 -5.58 -6.52
C THR A 27 -11.81 -6.70 -6.68
N LYS A 28 -11.47 -7.76 -7.44
CA LYS A 28 -12.35 -8.93 -7.63
C LYS A 28 -12.79 -9.60 -6.31
N ASP A 29 -11.97 -9.49 -5.27
CA ASP A 29 -12.25 -9.98 -3.92
C ASP A 29 -12.82 -8.90 -2.97
N GLY A 30 -13.33 -7.78 -3.50
CA GLY A 30 -14.10 -6.79 -2.75
C GLY A 30 -13.27 -5.76 -1.97
N ARG A 31 -11.95 -5.72 -2.11
CA ARG A 31 -11.12 -4.73 -1.40
C ARG A 31 -11.17 -3.38 -2.08
N VAL A 32 -11.21 -2.33 -1.26
CA VAL A 32 -11.09 -0.95 -1.70
C VAL A 32 -9.73 -0.72 -2.34
N LYS A 33 -9.74 -0.19 -3.56
CA LYS A 33 -8.58 0.33 -4.29
C LYS A 33 -9.03 1.52 -5.16
N PRO A 34 -8.18 2.55 -5.38
CA PRO A 34 -6.81 2.72 -4.89
C PRO A 34 -6.72 2.87 -3.35
N ASP A 35 -5.51 2.86 -2.78
CA ASP A 35 -5.35 3.13 -1.34
C ASP A 35 -5.42 4.64 -1.05
N VAL A 36 -4.86 5.47 -1.94
CA VAL A 36 -4.82 6.94 -1.87
C VAL A 36 -4.75 7.55 -3.29
N LEU A 37 -4.96 8.87 -3.37
CA LEU A 37 -4.82 9.68 -4.58
C LEU A 37 -3.63 10.63 -4.49
N LEU A 38 -3.03 10.92 -5.64
CA LEU A 38 -2.11 12.04 -5.81
C LEU A 38 -2.35 12.74 -7.16
N PRO A 39 -1.86 13.99 -7.33
CA PRO A 39 -1.96 14.70 -8.60
C PRO A 39 -1.32 13.89 -9.73
N GLY A 40 -2.11 13.65 -10.78
CA GLY A 40 -1.70 12.87 -11.95
C GLY A 40 -2.20 13.41 -13.29
N VAL A 41 -2.80 14.60 -13.32
CA VAL A 41 -3.27 15.25 -14.54
C VAL A 41 -2.40 16.46 -14.86
N ASN A 42 -1.91 16.54 -16.09
CA ASN A 42 -1.07 17.62 -16.61
C ASN A 42 0.16 17.90 -15.74
N ILE A 43 0.81 16.84 -15.26
CA ILE A 43 2.02 16.94 -14.45
C ILE A 43 3.19 17.25 -15.38
N ILE A 44 3.83 18.39 -15.14
CA ILE A 44 5.06 18.79 -15.82
C ILE A 44 6.24 18.09 -15.12
N ALA A 45 7.03 17.36 -15.89
CA ALA A 45 8.20 16.64 -15.39
C ALA A 45 9.32 16.66 -16.43
N ALA A 46 10.50 16.17 -16.04
CA ALA A 46 11.66 16.07 -16.91
C ALA A 46 11.34 15.26 -18.19
N ARG A 47 11.76 15.81 -19.32
CA ARG A 47 11.65 15.21 -20.64
C ARG A 47 12.98 14.57 -21.02
N ALA A 48 12.94 13.30 -21.37
CA ALA A 48 14.11 12.64 -21.94
C ALA A 48 14.40 13.18 -23.34
N LYS A 49 15.69 13.36 -23.66
CA LYS A 49 16.13 13.82 -24.98
C LYS A 49 15.54 12.92 -26.08
N ASP A 50 15.11 13.54 -27.18
CA ASP A 50 14.57 12.86 -28.36
C ASP A 50 13.28 12.04 -28.10
N THR A 51 12.54 12.39 -27.04
CA THR A 51 11.21 11.81 -26.75
C THR A 51 10.07 12.83 -26.91
N SER A 52 8.86 12.31 -27.16
CA SER A 52 7.64 13.11 -27.36
C SER A 52 6.47 12.61 -26.50
N LEU A 53 6.74 12.01 -25.34
CA LEU A 53 5.68 11.64 -24.39
C LEU A 53 4.94 12.89 -23.93
N GLY A 54 3.60 12.87 -24.04
CA GLY A 54 2.76 13.97 -23.58
C GLY A 54 2.88 15.24 -24.44
N ASN A 55 2.64 16.39 -23.81
CA ASN A 55 2.73 17.70 -24.45
C ASN A 55 4.08 18.34 -24.08
N VAL A 56 4.97 18.46 -25.06
CA VAL A 56 6.28 19.11 -24.88
C VAL A 56 6.08 20.55 -24.43
N VAL A 57 6.69 20.91 -23.30
CA VAL A 57 6.65 22.27 -22.74
C VAL A 57 7.88 23.04 -23.20
N ASP A 58 9.06 22.44 -23.09
CA ASP A 58 10.35 23.00 -23.53
C ASP A 58 11.36 21.88 -23.87
N GLU A 59 12.65 22.23 -23.98
CA GLU A 59 13.73 21.27 -24.25
C GLU A 59 13.87 20.20 -23.16
N TYR A 60 13.63 20.57 -21.89
CA TYR A 60 13.88 19.76 -20.70
C TYR A 60 12.61 19.24 -20.03
N HIS A 61 11.42 19.69 -20.42
CA HIS A 61 10.16 19.35 -19.76
C HIS A 61 9.04 18.96 -20.72
N THR A 62 8.19 18.07 -20.23
CA THR A 62 6.94 17.67 -20.87
C THR A 62 5.83 17.55 -19.84
N SER A 63 4.58 17.77 -20.28
CA SER A 63 3.39 17.60 -19.47
C SER A 63 2.68 16.30 -19.85
N ALA A 64 2.41 15.45 -18.87
CA ALA A 64 1.71 14.18 -19.08
C ALA A 64 0.63 13.94 -18.03
N SER A 65 -0.35 13.09 -18.38
CA SER A 65 -1.41 12.67 -17.48
C SER A 65 -1.41 11.16 -17.33
N GLY A 66 -1.55 10.67 -16.10
CA GLY A 66 -1.66 9.25 -15.80
C GLY A 66 -1.50 8.96 -14.31
N THR A 67 -1.99 7.79 -13.88
CA THR A 67 -1.61 7.23 -12.57
C THR A 67 -0.11 6.95 -12.51
N SER A 68 0.54 6.76 -13.67
CA SER A 68 2.01 6.74 -13.82
C SER A 68 2.69 8.03 -13.40
N MET A 69 1.99 9.17 -13.34
CA MET A 69 2.52 10.45 -12.86
C MET A 69 2.21 10.66 -11.38
N ALA A 70 1.04 10.20 -10.92
CA ALA A 70 0.69 10.21 -9.50
C ALA A 70 1.56 9.24 -8.67
N THR A 71 1.95 8.09 -9.24
CA THR A 71 2.77 7.06 -8.57
C THR A 71 4.15 7.56 -8.13
N PRO A 72 5.00 8.17 -9.00
CA PRO A 72 6.30 8.71 -8.58
C PRO A 72 6.15 9.90 -7.62
N HIS A 73 5.05 10.65 -7.68
CA HIS A 73 4.74 11.65 -6.67
C HIS A 73 4.62 10.99 -5.27
N CYS A 74 3.92 9.86 -5.18
CA CYS A 74 3.81 9.11 -3.91
C CYS A 74 5.15 8.52 -3.47
N ALA A 75 5.96 8.05 -4.42
CA ALA A 75 7.30 7.55 -4.13
C ALA A 75 8.19 8.64 -3.52
N GLY A 76 8.10 9.88 -4.02
CA GLY A 76 8.78 11.04 -3.43
C GLY A 76 8.33 11.33 -2.00
N VAL A 77 7.02 11.29 -1.72
CA VAL A 77 6.50 11.46 -0.34
C VAL A 77 7.00 10.33 0.56
N ALA A 78 6.96 9.08 0.10
CA ALA A 78 7.48 7.95 0.88
C ALA A 78 8.99 8.10 1.17
N ALA A 79 9.77 8.60 0.21
CA ALA A 79 11.18 8.90 0.42
C ALA A 79 11.39 10.02 1.45
N LEU A 80 10.55 11.07 1.46
CA LEU A 80 10.57 12.10 2.50
C LEU A 80 10.30 11.52 3.89
N LEU A 81 9.31 10.63 4.02
CA LEU A 81 9.03 9.94 5.29
C LEU A 81 10.23 9.13 5.78
N LEU A 82 10.86 8.38 4.88
CA LEU A 82 12.04 7.57 5.20
C LEU A 82 13.28 8.42 5.50
N SER A 83 13.40 9.60 4.87
CA SER A 83 14.46 10.56 5.21
C SER A 83 14.30 11.11 6.62
N GLY A 84 13.07 11.33 7.08
CA GLY A 84 12.79 11.79 8.45
C GLY A 84 12.88 10.68 9.50
N ASN A 85 12.50 9.45 9.12
CA ASN A 85 12.60 8.28 9.98
C ASN A 85 12.91 7.02 9.15
N PRO A 86 14.21 6.64 9.04
CA PRO A 86 14.64 5.49 8.25
C PRO A 86 14.16 4.13 8.79
N SER A 87 13.67 4.08 10.03
CA SER A 87 13.17 2.84 10.64
C SER A 87 11.70 2.54 10.28
N LEU A 88 11.02 3.40 9.53
CA LEU A 88 9.66 3.16 9.10
C LEU A 88 9.57 1.93 8.20
N THR A 89 8.69 1.00 8.55
CA THR A 89 8.40 -0.16 7.70
C THR A 89 7.49 0.23 6.53
N PRO A 90 7.46 -0.55 5.42
CA PRO A 90 6.55 -0.27 4.31
C PRO A 90 5.07 -0.20 4.73
N ALA A 91 4.67 -1.02 5.71
CA ALA A 91 3.31 -1.00 6.26
C ALA A 91 3.02 0.30 7.02
N GLN A 92 4.00 0.83 7.75
CA GLN A 92 3.87 2.09 8.48
C GLN A 92 3.83 3.28 7.51
N VAL A 93 4.64 3.27 6.45
CA VAL A 93 4.57 4.27 5.38
C VAL A 93 3.18 4.27 4.74
N LYS A 94 2.69 3.09 4.34
CA LYS A 94 1.34 2.94 3.77
C LYS A 94 0.26 3.48 4.72
N ARG A 95 0.29 3.07 5.98
CA ARG A 95 -0.66 3.51 7.01
C ARG A 95 -0.66 5.01 7.19
N ARG A 96 0.52 5.63 7.36
CA ARG A 96 0.65 7.10 7.52
C ARG A 96 0.04 7.85 6.34
N LEU A 97 0.34 7.42 5.12
CA LEU A 97 -0.22 8.06 3.92
C LEU A 97 -1.75 7.96 3.87
N MET A 98 -2.33 6.84 4.31
CA MET A 98 -3.78 6.63 4.34
C MET A 98 -4.46 7.41 5.47
N GLU A 99 -3.93 7.36 6.69
CA GLU A 99 -4.53 8.01 7.87
C GLU A 99 -4.47 9.53 7.84
N THR A 100 -3.50 10.09 7.12
CA THR A 100 -3.31 11.55 7.02
C THR A 100 -3.82 12.14 5.71
N ALA A 101 -4.36 11.31 4.82
CA ALA A 101 -4.96 11.75 3.57
C ALA A 101 -6.16 12.68 3.83
N ILE A 102 -6.37 13.59 2.90
CA ILE A 102 -7.53 14.48 2.86
C ILE A 102 -8.65 13.74 2.13
N ASP A 103 -9.71 13.43 2.87
CA ASP A 103 -10.93 12.85 2.31
C ASP A 103 -11.64 13.87 1.40
N LEU A 104 -11.78 13.51 0.13
CA LEU A 104 -12.37 14.35 -0.92
C LEU A 104 -13.89 14.12 -1.07
N GLN A 105 -14.51 13.31 -0.20
CA GLN A 105 -15.94 12.99 -0.20
C GLN A 105 -16.43 12.28 -1.49
N PHE A 106 -15.55 11.51 -2.13
CA PHE A 106 -15.90 10.61 -3.24
C PHE A 106 -16.11 9.17 -2.77
N ASP A 107 -16.62 8.31 -3.67
CA ASP A 107 -16.75 6.89 -3.40
C ASP A 107 -15.38 6.27 -3.00
N PRO A 108 -15.29 5.46 -1.92
CA PRO A 108 -14.03 4.87 -1.46
C PRO A 108 -13.30 4.04 -2.52
N ASN A 109 -14.02 3.37 -3.44
CA ASN A 109 -13.40 2.63 -4.55
C ASN A 109 -12.84 3.56 -5.64
N THR A 110 -13.02 4.86 -5.52
CA THR A 110 -12.46 5.85 -6.44
C THR A 110 -11.31 6.62 -5.81
N GLN A 111 -11.45 7.03 -4.54
CA GLN A 111 -10.46 7.83 -3.84
C GLN A 111 -9.57 7.07 -2.85
N GLY A 112 -9.96 5.85 -2.47
CA GLY A 112 -9.33 5.18 -1.34
C GLY A 112 -9.55 5.96 -0.05
N SER A 113 -8.45 6.27 0.63
CA SER A 113 -8.45 7.10 1.86
C SER A 113 -8.47 8.60 1.57
N GLY A 114 -8.43 9.01 0.28
CA GLY A 114 -8.36 10.40 -0.13
C GLY A 114 -7.01 10.80 -0.72
N ARG A 115 -6.79 12.10 -0.91
CA ARG A 115 -5.54 12.65 -1.46
C ARG A 115 -4.47 12.78 -0.39
N VAL A 116 -3.26 12.29 -0.68
CA VAL A 116 -2.13 12.41 0.26
C VAL A 116 -1.84 13.87 0.61
N ASP A 117 -1.68 14.14 1.91
CA ASP A 117 -1.12 15.37 2.45
C ASP A 117 0.30 15.06 2.96
N ALA A 118 1.31 15.45 2.18
CA ALA A 118 2.71 15.14 2.47
C ALA A 118 3.18 15.75 3.80
N TYR A 119 2.68 16.94 4.14
CA TYR A 119 3.06 17.62 5.38
C TYR A 119 2.51 16.86 6.59
N LYS A 120 1.20 16.55 6.59
CA LYS A 120 0.59 15.77 7.68
C LYS A 120 1.18 14.37 7.80
N ALA A 121 1.47 13.71 6.68
CA ALA A 121 2.11 12.39 6.68
C ALA A 121 3.50 12.44 7.34
N PHE A 122 4.27 13.51 7.08
CA PHE A 122 5.61 13.72 7.64
C PHE A 122 5.57 14.10 9.11
N SER A 123 4.72 15.06 9.49
CA SER A 123 4.68 15.63 10.84
C SER A 123 3.86 14.83 11.86
N GLY A 124 2.82 14.11 11.40
CA GLY A 124 1.72 13.65 12.24
C GLY A 124 1.53 12.14 12.37
N GLY A 125 2.46 11.32 11.86
CA GLY A 125 2.28 9.87 11.95
C GLY A 125 2.36 9.38 13.39
N ALA A 126 1.23 8.91 13.94
CA ALA A 126 1.18 8.21 15.21
C ALA A 126 2.27 7.11 15.28
N PRO A 127 2.83 6.82 16.46
CA PRO A 127 3.68 5.66 16.62
C PRO A 127 2.90 4.42 16.16
N PRO A 128 3.55 3.47 15.48
CA PRO A 128 2.86 2.29 14.99
C PRO A 128 2.12 1.61 16.15
N PRO A 129 0.83 1.24 16.02
CA PRO A 129 0.26 0.25 16.91
C PRO A 129 1.19 -0.98 16.91
N PRO A 130 1.42 -1.58 18.09
CA PRO A 130 2.28 -2.74 18.21
C PRO A 130 1.87 -3.80 17.20
N GLU A 131 2.85 -4.41 16.56
CA GLU A 131 2.61 -5.47 15.58
C GLU A 131 1.71 -6.54 16.22
N PRO A 132 0.68 -7.06 15.51
CA PRO A 132 -0.08 -8.20 16.01
C PRO A 132 0.92 -9.29 16.34
N GLN A 133 1.05 -9.63 17.62
CA GLN A 133 1.94 -10.71 18.01
C GLN A 133 1.49 -11.96 17.26
N PRO A 134 2.42 -12.78 16.75
CA PRO A 134 2.05 -14.10 16.25
C PRO A 134 1.19 -14.76 17.33
N GLU A 135 -0.04 -15.13 17.00
CA GLU A 135 -0.90 -15.84 17.95
C GLU A 135 -0.13 -17.09 18.36
N MET A 136 0.34 -17.13 19.61
CA MET A 136 0.91 -18.37 20.11
C MET A 136 -0.22 -19.40 20.07
N PRO A 137 0.00 -20.57 19.45
CA PRO A 137 -0.96 -21.63 19.54
C PRO A 137 -1.24 -21.87 21.04
N MET A 138 -2.52 -21.89 21.42
CA MET A 138 -2.91 -21.98 22.82
C MET A 138 -2.19 -23.17 23.49
N PRO A 139 -1.87 -23.12 24.80
CA PRO A 139 -1.10 -24.18 25.47
C PRO A 139 -1.64 -25.61 25.25
N TRP A 140 -2.95 -25.74 25.07
CA TRP A 140 -3.62 -27.01 24.78
C TRP A 140 -3.40 -27.52 23.34
N GLN A 141 -3.02 -26.66 22.39
CA GLN A 141 -2.65 -27.05 21.02
C GLN A 141 -1.31 -27.77 21.00
N PHE A 142 -0.37 -27.39 21.88
CA PHE A 142 0.86 -28.17 22.12
C PHE A 142 0.57 -29.51 22.81
N ALA A 143 -0.37 -29.51 23.76
CA ALA A 143 -0.78 -30.74 24.44
C ALA A 143 -1.47 -31.73 23.50
N ALA A 144 -2.30 -31.25 22.56
CA ALA A 144 -2.90 -32.09 21.53
C ALA A 144 -1.85 -32.69 20.58
N PHE A 145 -0.81 -31.93 20.24
CA PHE A 145 0.30 -32.42 19.41
C PHE A 145 1.12 -33.50 20.13
N LEU A 146 1.43 -33.30 21.42
CA LEU A 146 2.10 -34.29 22.25
C LEU A 146 1.24 -35.54 22.47
N ALA A 147 -0.06 -35.39 22.73
CA ALA A 147 -0.98 -36.51 22.88
C ALA A 147 -1.11 -37.32 21.59
N ALA A 148 -1.16 -36.66 20.43
CA ALA A 148 -1.17 -37.33 19.13
C ALA A 148 0.15 -38.07 18.86
N ILE A 149 1.30 -37.48 19.18
CA ILE A 149 2.62 -38.14 19.05
C ILE A 149 2.72 -39.35 19.99
N VAL A 150 2.31 -39.21 21.26
CA VAL A 150 2.33 -40.31 22.23
C VAL A 150 1.36 -41.42 21.82
N ALA A 151 0.15 -41.08 21.37
CA ALA A 151 -0.79 -42.06 20.85
C ALA A 151 -0.24 -42.76 19.61
N MET A 152 0.40 -42.04 18.69
CA MET A 152 1.01 -42.62 17.49
C MET A 152 2.18 -43.54 17.85
N ILE A 153 3.03 -43.17 18.79
CA ILE A 153 4.13 -44.01 19.31
C ILE A 153 3.55 -45.26 19.99
N ILE A 154 2.52 -45.12 20.83
CA ILE A 154 1.86 -46.25 21.50
C ILE A 154 1.22 -47.19 20.47
N ILE A 155 0.55 -46.64 19.44
CA ILE A 155 -0.04 -47.41 18.34
C ILE A 155 1.05 -48.14 17.55
N ILE A 156 2.17 -47.50 17.24
CA ILE A 156 3.33 -48.11 16.57
C ILE A 156 3.91 -49.25 17.41
N VAL A 157 4.06 -49.04 18.73
CA VAL A 157 4.58 -50.04 19.67
C VAL A 157 3.61 -51.21 19.85
N ILE A 158 2.29 -50.96 19.89
CA ILE A 158 1.25 -52.01 20.05
C ILE A 158 1.04 -52.80 18.75
N LEU A 159 1.11 -52.15 17.58
CA LEU A 159 0.96 -52.82 16.27
C LEU A 159 2.23 -53.51 15.78
N GLY A 160 3.35 -53.42 16.51
CA GLY A 160 4.59 -54.13 16.18
C GLY A 160 5.22 -53.71 14.85
N ILE A 161 4.89 -52.51 14.33
CA ILE A 161 5.47 -52.00 13.10
C ILE A 161 6.81 -51.36 13.46
N VAL A 162 7.86 -52.17 13.40
CA VAL A 162 9.24 -51.73 13.44
C VAL A 162 9.50 -50.80 12.25
N ILE A 163 10.01 -49.60 12.52
CA ILE A 163 10.99 -48.96 11.65
C ILE A 163 12.24 -48.74 12.48
#